data_AF-A0A177NSH2-F1
#
_entry.id   AF-A0A177NSH2-F1
#
_cell.length_a   1.000
_cell.length_b   1.000
_cell.length_c   1.000
_cell.angle_alpha   90.00
_cell.angle_beta   90.00
_cell.angle_gamma   90.00
#
_symmetry.space_group_name_H-M   'P 1'
#
loop_
_entity.id
_entity.type
_entity.pdbx_description
1 polymer ?
#
loop_
_entity_poly.entity_id
_entity_poly.type
_entity_poly.pdbx_seq_one_letter_code
_entity_poly.pdbx_strand_id
1 'polypeptide(L)'
;MTEYHRDRLKGGCYFSQSRFWEHRIRNEDDFVKHVDYIHYNPVKHGYVRYVADWRYSSFNDFVERGILPTNWAGGIYPKLDLA
;
A
#
# COMPACT_ATOMS: atom_id res chain seq x y z
N MET A 1 17.37 -45.41 4.90
CA MET A 1 16.53 -45.28 6.11
C MET A 1 16.68 -43.86 6.63
N THR A 2 15.81 -42.96 6.18
CA THR A 2 15.82 -41.55 6.59
C THR A 2 14.46 -41.25 7.18
N GLU A 3 14.38 -41.19 8.50
CA GLU A 3 13.22 -40.57 9.15
C GLU A 3 13.75 -39.52 10.12
N TYR A 4 13.79 -38.29 9.60
CA TYR A 4 14.09 -37.11 10.38
C TYR A 4 12.77 -36.65 11.02
N HIS A 5 12.64 -36.88 12.32
CA HIS A 5 11.61 -36.26 13.15
C HIS A 5 11.59 -34.75 12.90
N ARG A 6 10.46 -34.23 12.41
CA ARG A 6 10.16 -32.80 12.60
C ARG A 6 8.75 -32.62 13.11
N ASP A 7 8.66 -32.83 14.41
CA ASP A 7 7.61 -32.25 15.24
C ASP A 7 7.77 -30.72 15.21
N ARG A 8 6.90 -30.04 14.44
CA ARG A 8 6.58 -28.62 14.63
C ARG A 8 5.33 -28.24 13.84
N LEU A 9 4.21 -28.87 14.17
CA LEU A 9 2.90 -28.30 13.85
C LEU A 9 2.66 -27.10 14.78
N LYS A 10 3.33 -25.97 14.52
CA LYS A 10 2.86 -24.69 15.03
C LYS A 10 1.62 -24.34 14.22
N GLY A 11 0.45 -24.48 14.84
CA GLY A 11 -0.86 -24.22 14.22
C GLY A 11 -0.98 -22.80 13.68
N GLY A 12 -0.62 -22.62 12.41
CA GLY A 12 -0.81 -21.41 11.63
C GLY A 12 -1.29 -21.79 10.25
N CYS A 13 -2.33 -21.09 9.76
CA CYS A 13 -2.78 -21.23 8.38
C CYS A 13 -1.66 -20.75 7.46
N TYR A 14 -1.16 -21.61 6.56
CA TYR A 14 -0.05 -21.32 5.65
C TYR A 14 -0.28 -20.14 4.69
N PHE A 15 -1.52 -19.64 4.60
CA PHE A 15 -1.89 -18.48 3.79
C PHE A 15 -1.75 -17.14 4.53
N SER A 16 -1.79 -17.14 5.87
CA SER A 16 -1.88 -15.92 6.67
C SER A 16 -0.69 -15.73 7.60
N GLN A 17 -0.11 -14.53 7.60
CA GLN A 17 0.90 -14.15 8.58
C GLN A 17 0.30 -14.10 9.99
N SER A 18 0.93 -14.78 10.96
CA SER A 18 0.40 -14.93 12.33
C SER A 18 0.43 -13.66 13.18
N ARG A 19 1.10 -12.61 12.71
CA ARG A 19 1.28 -11.30 13.36
C ARG A 19 1.29 -10.20 12.30
N PHE A 20 1.05 -8.97 12.74
CA PHE A 20 1.11 -7.77 11.92
C PHE A 20 2.09 -6.78 12.53
N TRP A 21 2.53 -5.82 11.71
CA TRP A 21 3.32 -4.70 12.18
C TRP A 21 2.37 -3.60 12.68
N GLU A 22 2.55 -3.18 13.93
CA GLU A 22 1.78 -2.10 14.55
C GLU A 22 2.69 -0.88 14.72
N HIS A 23 2.20 0.28 14.30
CA HIS A 23 2.81 1.57 14.61
C HIS A 23 1.74 2.53 15.12
N ARG A 24 1.94 3.06 16.33
CA ARG A 24 1.06 4.08 16.91
C ARG A 24 1.48 5.45 16.39
N ILE A 25 0.56 6.10 15.70
CA ILE A 25 0.71 7.48 15.22
C ILE A 25 0.76 8.42 16.43
N ARG A 26 1.79 9.26 16.50
CA ARG A 26 2.07 10.11 17.68
C ARG A 26 1.72 11.58 17.51
N ASN A 27 1.63 12.04 16.27
CA ASN A 27 1.35 13.43 15.93
C ASN A 27 0.84 13.52 14.48
N GLU A 28 0.45 14.72 14.09
CA GLU A 28 -0.08 15.03 12.75
C GLU A 28 0.94 14.77 11.64
N ASP A 29 2.22 15.15 11.84
CA ASP A 29 3.26 14.93 10.84
C ASP A 29 3.50 13.44 10.56
N ASP A 30 3.41 12.61 11.59
CA ASP A 30 3.50 11.16 11.50
C ASP A 30 2.29 10.58 10.76
N PHE A 31 1.10 11.12 11.01
CA PHE A 31 -0.12 10.77 10.27
C PHE A 31 0.03 11.03 8.78
N VAL A 32 0.42 12.25 8.40
CA VAL A 32 0.60 12.65 6.99
C VAL A 32 1.60 11.73 6.29
N LYS A 33 2.75 11.46 6.92
CA LYS A 33 3.76 10.54 6.36
C LYS A 33 3.24 9.12 6.16
N HIS A 34 2.40 8.63 7.07
CA HIS A 34 1.81 7.29 6.95
C HIS A 34 0.77 7.23 5.83
N VAL A 35 -0.09 8.25 5.70
CA VAL A 35 -1.05 8.38 4.60
C VAL A 35 -0.31 8.40 3.26
N ASP A 36 0.71 9.25 3.15
CA ASP A 36 1.56 9.36 1.97
C ASP A 36 2.18 8.00 1.61
N TYR A 37 2.77 7.32 2.60
CA TYR A 37 3.41 6.02 2.38
C TYR A 37 2.43 4.95 1.86
N ILE A 38 1.24 4.87 2.45
CA ILE A 38 0.23 3.87 2.08
C ILE A 38 -0.26 4.10 0.65
N HIS A 39 -0.51 5.35 0.27
CA HIS A 39 -0.99 5.67 -1.08
C HIS A 39 0.12 5.57 -2.14
N TYR A 40 1.38 5.81 -1.77
CA TYR A 40 2.50 5.67 -2.70
C TYR A 40 2.98 4.22 -2.88
N ASN A 41 2.66 3.31 -1.97
CA ASN A 41 3.13 1.91 -2.01
C ASN A 41 2.90 1.18 -3.34
N PRO A 42 1.75 1.31 -4.02
CA PRO A 42 1.53 0.66 -5.31
C PRO A 42 2.53 1.09 -6.40
N VAL A 43 2.92 2.37 -6.40
CA VAL A 43 3.94 2.92 -7.31
C VAL A 43 5.33 2.45 -6.88
N LYS A 44 5.64 2.52 -5.58
CA LYS A 44 6.90 2.03 -5.02
C LYS A 44 7.17 0.57 -5.35
N HIS A 45 6.14 -0.27 -5.32
CA HIS A 45 6.24 -1.70 -5.65
C HIS A 45 6.07 -2.00 -7.15
N GLY A 46 5.88 -0.98 -7.99
CA GLY A 46 5.81 -1.12 -9.45
C GLY A 46 4.51 -1.73 -9.98
N TYR A 47 3.44 -1.77 -9.18
CA TYR A 47 2.15 -2.30 -9.61
C TYR A 47 1.42 -1.36 -10.56
N VAL A 48 1.61 -0.05 -10.41
CA VAL A 48 1.04 1.00 -11.26
C VAL A 48 2.05 2.10 -11.52
N ARG A 49 1.89 2.80 -12.65
CA ARG A 49 2.68 4.00 -12.97
C ARG A 49 2.18 5.23 -12.22
N TYR A 50 0.88 5.31 -11.96
CA TYR A 50 0.23 6.42 -11.28
C TYR A 50 -0.64 5.92 -10.13
N VAL A 51 -0.62 6.61 -8.99
CA VAL A 51 -1.41 6.25 -7.81
C VAL A 51 -2.92 6.25 -8.12
N ALA A 52 -3.38 7.17 -8.98
CA ALA A 52 -4.78 7.26 -9.41
C ALA A 52 -5.29 6.01 -10.13
N ASP A 53 -4.41 5.21 -10.75
CA ASP A 53 -4.80 3.97 -11.44
C ASP A 53 -5.08 2.83 -10.44
N TRP A 54 -4.69 2.99 -9.16
CA TRP A 54 -4.82 1.96 -8.14
C TRP A 54 -6.19 1.98 -7.45
N ARG A 55 -7.12 1.20 -7.99
CA ARG A 55 -8.52 1.09 -7.50
C ARG A 55 -8.68 0.47 -6.11
N TYR A 56 -7.67 -0.22 -5.60
CA TYR A 56 -7.73 -0.95 -4.32
C TYR A 56 -7.21 -0.11 -3.14
N SER A 57 -7.31 1.21 -3.20
CA SER A 57 -6.96 2.11 -2.10
C SER A 57 -8.03 3.18 -1.91
N SER A 58 -8.03 3.80 -0.72
CA SER A 58 -8.86 4.97 -0.41
C SER A 58 -8.35 6.27 -1.03
N PHE A 59 -7.37 6.22 -1.95
CA PHE A 59 -6.78 7.43 -2.56
C PHE A 59 -7.84 8.29 -3.26
N ASN A 60 -8.74 7.66 -4.03
CA ASN A 60 -9.78 8.40 -4.76
C ASN A 60 -10.75 9.11 -3.82
N ASP A 61 -11.13 8.51 -2.70
CA ASP A 61 -11.97 9.14 -1.67
C ASP A 61 -11.23 10.33 -1.00
N PHE A 62 -9.91 10.22 -0.78
CA PHE A 62 -9.10 11.32 -0.27
C PHE A 62 -9.00 12.48 -1.27
N VAL A 63 -8.96 12.18 -2.57
CA VAL A 63 -8.99 13.19 -3.64
C VAL A 63 -10.36 13.87 -3.72
N GLU A 64 -11.46 13.11 -3.68
CA GLU A 64 -12.83 13.65 -3.71
C GLU A 64 -13.12 14.56 -2.50
N ARG A 65 -12.55 14.25 -1.34
CA ARG A 65 -12.65 15.08 -0.13
C ARG A 65 -11.70 16.28 -0.10
N GLY A 66 -10.82 16.41 -1.10
CA GLY A 66 -9.83 17.48 -1.17
C GLY A 66 -8.69 17.36 -0.16
N ILE A 67 -8.48 16.18 0.42
CA ILE A 67 -7.41 15.91 1.40
C ILE A 67 -6.07 15.72 0.68
N LEU A 68 -6.08 15.00 -0.44
CA LEU A 68 -4.91 14.80 -1.30
C LEU A 68 -5.18 15.37 -2.70
N PRO A 69 -4.20 16.05 -3.34
CA PRO A 69 -4.36 16.48 -4.72
C PRO A 69 -4.29 15.28 -5.67
N THR A 70 -5.03 15.31 -6.78
CA THR A 70 -5.06 14.22 -7.77
C THR A 70 -3.67 13.91 -8.35
N ASN A 71 -2.80 14.91 -8.45
CA ASN A 71 -1.43 14.81 -8.95
C ASN A 71 -0.38 14.62 -7.85
N TRP A 72 -0.78 14.32 -6.61
CA TRP A 72 0.08 14.25 -5.42
C TRP A 72 1.36 13.40 -5.63
N ALA A 73 1.23 12.25 -6.29
CA ALA A 73 2.36 11.35 -6.58
C ALA A 73 2.91 11.49 -8.02
N GLY A 74 2.84 12.68 -8.62
CA GLY A 74 3.34 12.92 -9.98
C GLY A 74 2.46 12.36 -11.10
N GLY A 75 1.23 11.97 -10.76
CA GLY A 75 0.23 11.49 -11.73
C GLY A 75 -0.41 12.64 -12.50
N ILE A 76 0.20 13.00 -13.62
CA ILE A 76 -0.51 13.64 -14.72
C ILE A 76 -0.45 12.60 -15.84
N TYR A 77 -1.61 12.10 -16.30
CA TYR A 77 -1.63 11.44 -17.60
C TYR A 77 -0.89 12.41 -18.54
N PRO A 78 0.22 12.00 -19.21
CA PRO A 78 0.77 12.86 -20.24
C PRO A 78 -0.42 13.22 -21.11
N LYS A 79 -0.71 14.54 -21.21
CA LYS A 79 -1.84 15.05 -22.00
C LYS A 79 -1.87 14.20 -23.23
N LEU A 80 -2.93 13.42 -23.37
CA LEU A 80 -3.14 12.53 -24.48
C LEU A 80 -2.71 13.30 -25.75
N ASP A 81 -1.58 12.92 -26.33
CA ASP A 81 -1.21 13.26 -27.69
C ASP A 81 -2.23 12.52 -28.57
N LEU A 82 -3.46 13.00 -28.56
CA LEU A 82 -4.46 12.68 -29.57
C LEU A 82 -4.01 13.44 -30.81
N ALA A 83 -3.14 12.79 -31.57
CA ALA A 83 -2.96 13.06 -32.99
C ALA A 83 -4.15 12.49 -33.78
#